data_AF-A0A6N8HG16-F1
#
_entry.id   AF-A0A6N8HG16-F1
#
_cell.length_a   1.000
_cell.length_b   1.000
_cell.length_c   1.000
_cell.angle_alpha   90.00
_cell.angle_beta   90.00
_cell.angle_gamma   90.00
#
_symmetry.space_group_name_H-M   'P 1'
#
loop_
_entity.id
_entity.type
_entity.pdbx_description
1 polymer ?
#
loop_
_entity_poly.entity_id
_entity_poly.type
_entity_poly.pdbx_seq_one_letter_code
_entity_poly.pdbx_strand_id
1 'polypeptide(L)'
;MEKRFEKYRGIHPGIILARELKKRDLAQRPIALSADLAPQSFNQIIKGKRSLPLPAALKIDRELGLEEGTLALLQTYYDIEKEKRKTATGNHPDMQLLRKSLFWDTNIDNIDWPAQYRAVILRVFERGNLSEKKEILRFYGSAKAREVLRDKSAVTAVNGTATHPIKWNRTG
;
A
#
# COMPACT_ATOMS: atom_id res chain seq x y z
N MET A 1 2.81 22.11 2.47
CA MET A 1 1.89 21.21 1.75
C MET A 1 0.52 21.36 2.35
N GLU A 2 -0.50 21.56 1.50
CA GLU A 2 -1.88 21.69 1.95
C GLU A 2 -2.37 20.41 2.66
N LYS A 3 -3.11 20.60 3.76
CA LYS A 3 -3.61 19.52 4.63
C LYS A 3 -4.39 18.43 3.88
N ARG A 4 -5.09 18.78 2.79
CA ARG A 4 -5.88 17.83 1.98
C ARG A 4 -5.03 16.78 1.25
N PHE A 5 -3.74 17.03 1.04
CA PHE A 5 -2.82 16.10 0.37
C PHE A 5 -2.06 15.19 1.34
N GLU A 6 -2.02 15.51 2.63
CA GLU A 6 -1.29 14.71 3.63
C GLU A 6 -1.77 13.26 3.71
N LYS A 7 -3.06 13.02 3.48
CA LYS A 7 -3.65 11.67 3.46
C LYS A 7 -3.15 10.78 2.31
N TYR A 8 -2.45 11.36 1.33
CA TYR A 8 -1.90 10.63 0.19
C TYR A 8 -0.40 10.38 0.29
N ARG A 9 0.23 10.67 1.44
CA ARG A 9 1.64 10.32 1.68
C ARG A 9 1.87 8.83 1.41
N GLY A 10 2.96 8.52 0.70
CA GLY A 10 3.30 7.15 0.29
C GLY A 10 2.66 6.68 -1.02
N ILE A 11 1.78 7.48 -1.62
CA ILE A 11 1.18 7.22 -2.94
C ILE A 11 1.90 8.07 -3.98
N HIS A 12 2.15 7.50 -5.17
CA HIS A 12 2.85 8.19 -6.24
C HIS A 12 2.11 9.48 -6.67
N PRO A 13 2.78 10.65 -6.75
CA PRO A 13 2.14 11.94 -7.03
C PRO A 13 1.40 11.96 -8.37
N GLY A 14 1.91 11.28 -9.39
CA GLY A 14 1.22 11.15 -10.68
C GLY A 14 -0.17 10.52 -10.63
N ILE A 15 -0.43 9.55 -9.72
CA ILE A 15 -1.77 8.95 -9.55
C ILE A 15 -2.73 9.98 -8.94
N ILE A 16 -2.24 10.76 -7.98
CA ILE A 16 -3.00 11.82 -7.31
C ILE A 16 -3.29 12.93 -8.32
N LEU A 17 -2.28 13.34 -9.09
CA LEU A 17 -2.39 14.33 -10.16
C LEU A 17 -3.43 13.90 -11.20
N ALA A 18 -3.47 12.63 -11.60
CA ALA A 18 -4.49 12.11 -12.52
C ALA A 18 -5.92 12.37 -12.02
N ARG A 19 -6.16 12.18 -10.71
CA ARG A 19 -7.45 12.46 -10.08
C ARG A 19 -7.73 13.97 -10.02
N GLU A 20 -6.73 14.78 -9.68
CA GLU A 20 -6.90 16.24 -9.61
C GLU A 20 -7.20 16.86 -10.98
N LEU A 21 -6.52 16.42 -12.04
CA LEU A 21 -6.83 16.86 -13.40
C LEU A 21 -8.24 16.46 -13.82
N LYS A 22 -8.66 15.22 -13.55
CA LYS A 22 -10.01 14.75 -13.86
C LYS A 22 -11.09 15.53 -13.11
N LYS A 23 -10.88 15.85 -11.83
CA LYS A 23 -11.84 16.63 -11.03
C LYS A 23 -12.03 18.06 -11.55
N ARG A 24 -10.99 18.62 -12.16
CA ARG A 24 -10.96 19.99 -12.69
C ARG A 24 -11.30 20.05 -14.18
N ASP A 25 -11.65 18.91 -14.78
CA ASP A 25 -11.87 18.74 -16.22
C ASP A 25 -10.68 19.24 -17.08
N LEU A 26 -9.47 19.05 -16.58
CA LEU A 26 -8.24 19.47 -17.25
C LEU A 26 -7.64 18.34 -18.07
N ALA A 27 -7.30 18.63 -19.32
CA ALA A 27 -6.58 17.71 -20.18
C ALA A 27 -5.11 17.56 -19.72
N GLN A 28 -4.56 16.34 -19.85
CA GLN A 28 -3.18 16.06 -19.45
C GLN A 28 -2.13 16.74 -20.35
N ARG A 29 -2.42 16.89 -21.65
CA ARG A 29 -1.45 17.38 -22.62
C ARG A 29 -1.04 18.85 -22.37
N PRO A 30 -1.97 19.80 -22.15
CA PRO A 30 -1.60 21.18 -21.78
C PRO A 30 -0.71 21.24 -20.53
N ILE A 31 -1.07 20.48 -19.49
CA ILE A 31 -0.30 20.41 -18.23
C ILE A 31 1.10 19.82 -18.44
N ALA A 32 1.23 18.80 -19.30
CA ALA A 32 2.52 18.24 -19.65
C ALA A 32 3.42 19.31 -20.29
N LEU A 33 2.88 20.08 -21.24
CA LEU A 33 3.62 21.12 -21.94
C LEU A 33 4.00 22.29 -21.02
N SER A 34 3.10 22.75 -20.14
CA SER A 34 3.42 23.81 -19.18
C SER A 34 4.46 23.38 -18.13
N ALA A 35 4.58 22.08 -17.90
CA ALA A 35 5.61 21.49 -17.04
C ALA A 35 6.94 21.18 -17.77
N ASP A 36 7.07 21.55 -19.05
CA ASP A 36 8.20 21.19 -19.93
C ASP A 36 8.45 19.67 -20.03
N LEU A 37 7.37 18.89 -20.04
CA LEU A 37 7.40 17.45 -20.21
C LEU A 37 6.78 17.03 -21.53
N ALA A 38 7.45 16.10 -22.22
CA ALA A 38 6.85 15.42 -23.35
C ALA A 38 5.57 14.68 -22.90
N PRO A 39 4.45 14.72 -23.65
CA PRO A 39 3.20 14.07 -23.27
C PRO A 39 3.33 12.57 -22.94
N GLN A 40 4.24 11.88 -23.64
CA GLN A 40 4.53 10.47 -23.37
C GLN A 40 5.20 10.27 -22.00
N SER A 41 6.19 11.11 -21.66
CA SER A 41 6.84 11.09 -20.36
C SER A 41 5.85 11.43 -19.24
N PHE A 42 5.02 12.45 -19.45
CA PHE A 42 3.98 12.84 -18.50
C PHE A 42 2.97 11.70 -18.27
N ASN A 43 2.54 10.99 -19.32
CA ASN A 43 1.67 9.83 -19.20
C ASN A 43 2.29 8.71 -18.35
N GLN A 44 3.61 8.47 -18.46
CA GLN A 44 4.28 7.49 -17.59
C GLN A 44 4.32 7.95 -16.12
N ILE A 45 4.47 9.25 -15.87
CA ILE A 45 4.38 9.83 -14.52
C ILE A 45 2.97 9.66 -13.97
N ILE A 46 1.95 10.03 -14.75
CA ILE A 46 0.52 9.87 -14.42
C ILE A 46 0.15 8.43 -14.07
N LYS A 47 0.76 7.45 -14.74
CA LYS A 47 0.59 6.02 -14.45
C LYS A 47 1.43 5.49 -13.28
N GLY A 48 2.20 6.35 -12.61
CA GLY A 48 3.08 5.97 -11.51
C GLY A 48 4.32 5.16 -11.92
N LYS A 49 4.63 5.11 -13.22
CA LYS A 49 5.73 4.32 -13.78
C LYS A 49 7.06 5.08 -13.80
N ARG A 50 7.01 6.41 -13.70
CA ARG A 50 8.19 7.29 -13.61
C ARG A 50 7.98 8.32 -12.51
N SER A 51 9.04 8.61 -11.75
CA SER A 51 9.04 9.67 -10.75
C SER A 51 8.78 11.02 -11.40
N LEU A 52 8.10 11.91 -10.67
CA LEU A 52 7.86 13.29 -11.08
C LEU A 52 9.11 14.14 -10.79
N PRO A 53 9.78 14.74 -11.81
CA PRO A 53 10.93 15.60 -11.58
C PRO A 53 10.55 16.87 -10.80
N LEU A 54 11.44 17.33 -9.91
CA LEU A 54 11.20 18.52 -9.09
C LEU A 54 10.82 19.78 -9.90
N PRO A 55 11.52 20.14 -11.01
CA PRO A 55 11.13 21.32 -11.79
C PRO A 55 9.72 21.21 -12.38
N ALA A 56 9.32 20.02 -12.82
CA ALA A 56 7.97 19.78 -13.32
C ALA A 56 6.94 19.85 -12.20
N ALA A 57 7.24 19.30 -11.01
CA ALA A 57 6.36 19.38 -9.84
C ALA A 57 6.02 20.83 -9.48
N LEU A 58 7.03 21.70 -9.39
CA LEU A 58 6.83 23.12 -9.03
C LEU A 58 6.02 23.88 -10.09
N LYS A 59 6.24 23.59 -11.38
CA LYS A 59 5.44 24.18 -12.48
C LYS A 59 3.98 23.74 -12.42
N ILE A 60 3.74 22.45 -12.18
CA ILE A 60 2.39 21.91 -12.07
C ILE A 60 1.70 22.45 -10.81
N ASP A 61 2.40 22.57 -9.67
CA ASP A 61 1.85 23.18 -8.46
C ASP A 61 1.35 24.59 -8.77
N ARG A 62 2.16 25.40 -9.45
CA ARG A 62 1.77 26.76 -9.88
C ARG A 62 0.58 26.75 -10.83
N GLU A 63 0.61 25.92 -11.86
CA GLU A 63 -0.47 25.82 -12.86
C GLU A 63 -1.80 25.40 -12.23
N LEU A 64 -1.76 24.54 -11.21
CA LEU A 64 -2.93 24.06 -10.51
C LEU A 64 -3.30 24.91 -9.28
N GLY A 65 -2.60 26.02 -9.03
CA GLY A 65 -2.80 26.87 -7.85
C GLY A 65 -2.69 26.10 -6.54
N LEU A 66 -1.76 25.14 -6.48
CA LEU A 66 -1.40 24.40 -5.28
C LEU A 66 -0.31 25.15 -4.53
N GLU A 67 -0.21 24.90 -3.22
CA GLU A 67 0.95 25.34 -2.46
C GLU A 67 2.24 24.77 -3.08
N GLU A 68 3.22 25.64 -3.33
CA GLU A 68 4.48 25.29 -3.97
C GLU A 68 5.22 24.17 -3.21
N GLY A 69 5.64 23.13 -3.93
CA GLY A 69 6.33 21.97 -3.35
C GLY A 69 5.40 20.86 -2.88
N THR A 70 4.08 20.99 -3.03
CA THR A 70 3.11 19.95 -2.68
C THR A 70 3.39 18.65 -3.42
N LEU A 71 3.51 18.68 -4.74
CA LEU A 71 3.77 17.47 -5.54
C LEU A 71 5.18 16.90 -5.28
N ALA A 72 6.16 17.77 -5.04
CA ALA A 72 7.53 17.36 -4.72
C ALA A 72 7.59 16.60 -3.39
N LEU A 73 6.93 17.12 -2.34
CA LEU A 73 6.85 16.44 -1.05
C LEU A 73 6.14 15.08 -1.17
N LEU A 74 5.06 14.98 -1.97
CA LEU A 74 4.41 13.69 -2.25
C LEU A 74 5.39 12.71 -2.91
N GLN A 75 6.19 13.17 -3.87
CA GLN A 75 7.23 12.35 -4.50
C GLN A 75 8.23 11.84 -3.46
N THR A 76 8.72 12.71 -2.57
CA THR A 76 9.62 12.33 -1.49
C THR A 76 9.02 11.27 -0.57
N TYR A 77 7.77 11.45 -0.11
CA TYR A 77 7.09 10.46 0.72
C TYR A 77 6.89 9.13 -0.01
N TYR A 78 6.52 9.17 -1.30
CA TYR A 78 6.40 7.96 -2.11
C TYR A 78 7.73 7.24 -2.26
N ASP A 79 8.82 7.95 -2.49
CA ASP A 79 10.15 7.36 -2.66
C ASP A 79 10.65 6.75 -1.34
N ILE A 80 10.38 7.37 -0.19
CA ILE A 80 10.62 6.80 1.13
C ILE A 80 9.87 5.47 1.30
N GLU A 81 8.57 5.44 1.02
CA GLU A 81 7.78 4.21 1.13
C GLU A 81 8.20 3.15 0.11
N LYS A 82 8.60 3.56 -1.10
CA LYS A 82 9.16 2.67 -2.11
C LYS A 82 10.46 2.04 -1.62
N GLU A 83 11.33 2.80 -0.99
CA GLU A 83 12.60 2.29 -0.46
C GLU A 83 12.38 1.36 0.73
N LYS A 84 11.51 1.73 1.67
CA LYS A 84 11.08 0.85 2.77
C LYS A 84 10.57 -0.50 2.27
N ARG A 85 9.77 -0.50 1.19
CA ARG A 85 9.28 -1.74 0.55
C ARG A 85 10.41 -2.58 -0.04
N LYS A 86 11.45 -1.99 -0.61
CA LYS A 86 12.62 -2.75 -1.09
C LYS A 86 13.35 -3.40 0.08
N THR A 87 13.56 -2.69 1.18
CA THR A 87 14.21 -3.26 2.37
C THR A 87 13.33 -4.34 3.04
N ALA A 88 12.01 -4.24 2.88
CA ALA A 88 11.06 -5.25 3.35
C ALA A 88 11.02 -6.53 2.51
N THR A 89 11.76 -6.63 1.39
CA THR A 89 11.84 -7.87 0.58
C THR A 89 12.48 -9.05 1.32
N GLY A 90 13.12 -8.84 2.49
CA GLY A 90 13.53 -9.89 3.41
C GLY A 90 12.60 -10.08 4.63
N ASN A 91 11.51 -9.32 4.72
CA ASN A 91 10.58 -9.32 5.85
C ASN A 91 9.31 -10.09 5.53
N HIS A 92 9.48 -11.36 5.15
CA HIS A 92 8.41 -12.33 4.95
C HIS A 92 8.79 -13.64 5.66
N PRO A 93 7.82 -14.48 6.06
CA PRO A 93 8.10 -15.82 6.54
C PRO A 93 8.75 -16.66 5.43
N ASP A 94 9.43 -17.74 5.81
CA ASP A 94 9.96 -18.68 4.84
C ASP A 94 8.83 -19.29 4.00
N MET A 95 8.82 -18.92 2.72
CA MET A 95 7.78 -19.29 1.77
C MET A 95 7.82 -20.78 1.41
N GLN A 96 8.95 -21.46 1.64
CA GLN A 96 9.04 -22.91 1.47
C GLN A 96 8.24 -23.66 2.56
N LEU A 97 8.03 -23.02 3.71
CA LEU A 97 7.30 -23.59 4.84
C LEU A 97 5.80 -23.29 4.81
N LEU A 98 5.33 -22.45 3.88
CA LEU A 98 3.92 -22.05 3.76
C LEU A 98 3.29 -22.54 2.45
N ARG A 99 2.23 -23.37 2.53
CA ARG A 99 1.50 -23.78 1.33
C ARG A 99 0.70 -22.62 0.76
N LYS A 100 0.84 -22.38 -0.55
CA LYS A 100 0.09 -21.34 -1.29
C LYS A 100 -1.44 -21.49 -1.13
N SER A 101 -1.95 -22.71 -0.98
CA SER A 101 -3.39 -22.98 -0.81
C SER A 101 -4.01 -22.39 0.46
N LEU A 102 -3.20 -22.01 1.47
CA LEU A 102 -3.69 -21.26 2.64
C LEU A 102 -4.29 -19.92 2.25
N PHE A 103 -3.78 -19.31 1.17
CA PHE A 103 -4.15 -18.01 0.65
C PHE A 103 -4.84 -18.15 -0.72
N TRP A 104 -5.70 -19.15 -0.90
CA TRP A 104 -6.38 -19.39 -2.20
C TRP A 104 -7.17 -18.18 -2.72
N ASP A 105 -7.59 -17.27 -1.84
CA ASP A 105 -8.32 -16.03 -2.11
C ASP A 105 -7.41 -14.80 -2.24
N THR A 106 -6.08 -14.94 -2.17
CA THR A 106 -5.12 -13.82 -2.17
C THR A 106 -3.81 -14.20 -2.86
N ASN A 107 -3.29 -13.35 -3.75
CA ASN A 107 -1.95 -13.57 -4.28
C ASN A 107 -0.90 -13.42 -3.16
N ILE A 108 -0.28 -14.54 -2.77
CA ILE A 108 0.68 -14.61 -1.66
C ILE A 108 1.90 -13.69 -1.88
N ASP A 109 2.27 -13.45 -3.14
CA ASP A 109 3.42 -12.61 -3.51
C ASP A 109 3.15 -11.11 -3.27
N ASN A 110 1.88 -10.73 -3.10
CA ASN A 110 1.46 -9.35 -2.86
C ASN A 110 1.07 -9.09 -1.39
N ILE A 111 1.26 -10.07 -0.50
CA ILE A 111 0.98 -9.90 0.92
C ILE A 111 2.04 -8.97 1.53
N ASP A 112 1.58 -7.89 2.16
CA ASP A 112 2.41 -7.07 3.02
C ASP A 112 2.48 -7.76 4.39
N TRP A 113 3.45 -8.65 4.57
CA TRP A 113 3.56 -9.48 5.76
C TRP A 113 3.60 -8.67 7.06
N PRO A 114 4.34 -7.55 7.17
CA PRO A 114 4.29 -6.71 8.35
C PRO A 114 2.93 -6.03 8.57
N ALA A 115 2.36 -5.39 7.55
CA ALA A 115 1.12 -4.63 7.71
C ALA A 115 -0.11 -5.53 7.92
N GLN A 116 -0.11 -6.71 7.30
CA GLN A 116 -1.23 -7.65 7.30
C GLN A 116 -1.08 -8.79 8.33
N TYR A 117 -0.17 -8.63 9.30
CA TYR A 117 0.18 -9.67 10.29
C TYR A 117 -1.03 -10.32 10.97
N ARG A 118 -2.05 -9.53 11.34
CA ARG A 118 -3.24 -10.03 12.03
C ARG A 118 -4.01 -11.03 11.15
N ALA A 119 -4.24 -10.70 9.88
CA ALA A 119 -4.96 -11.57 8.95
C ALA A 119 -4.17 -12.85 8.66
N VAL A 120 -2.86 -12.73 8.46
CA VAL A 120 -1.96 -13.86 8.23
C VAL A 120 -1.95 -14.82 9.42
N ILE A 121 -1.72 -14.31 10.64
CA ILE A 121 -1.68 -15.12 11.86
C ILE A 121 -3.00 -15.87 12.04
N LEU A 122 -4.14 -15.17 11.95
CA LEU A 122 -5.44 -15.82 12.11
C LEU A 122 -5.66 -16.94 11.08
N ARG A 123 -5.31 -16.69 9.82
CA ARG A 123 -5.48 -17.64 8.72
C ARG A 123 -4.63 -18.89 8.89
N VAL A 124 -3.35 -18.72 9.22
CA VAL A 124 -2.44 -19.87 9.42
C VAL A 124 -2.81 -20.65 10.67
N PHE A 125 -3.25 -19.99 11.75
CA PHE A 125 -3.70 -20.71 12.94
C PHE A 125 -5.01 -21.48 12.74
N GLU A 126 -5.89 -20.99 11.86
CA GLU A 126 -7.16 -21.61 11.52
C GLU A 126 -7.01 -22.79 10.55
N ARG A 127 -6.15 -22.68 9.53
CA ARG A 127 -6.11 -23.64 8.39
C ARG A 127 -4.74 -24.29 8.16
N GLY A 128 -3.69 -23.79 8.81
CA GLY A 128 -2.33 -24.27 8.67
C GLY A 128 -2.01 -25.51 9.51
N ASN A 129 -0.97 -26.21 9.10
CA ASN A 129 -0.36 -27.34 9.82
C ASN A 129 0.63 -26.85 10.90
N LEU A 130 1.22 -27.78 11.65
CA LEU A 130 2.15 -27.44 12.73
C LEU A 130 3.43 -26.72 12.26
N SER A 131 3.97 -27.10 11.10
CA SER A 131 5.17 -26.46 10.53
C SER A 131 4.88 -25.02 10.13
N GLU A 132 3.74 -24.79 9.47
CA GLU A 132 3.26 -23.47 9.05
C GLU A 132 3.02 -22.55 10.27
N LYS A 133 2.40 -23.08 11.34
CA LYS A 133 2.20 -22.33 12.60
C LYS A 133 3.52 -21.99 13.27
N LYS A 134 4.49 -22.93 13.30
CA LYS A 134 5.82 -22.68 13.85
C LYS A 134 6.55 -21.58 13.08
N GLU A 135 6.44 -21.57 11.76
CA GLU A 135 7.06 -20.53 10.94
C GLU A 135 6.46 -19.15 11.21
N ILE A 136 5.12 -19.05 11.28
CA ILE A 136 4.45 -17.79 11.63
C ILE A 136 4.83 -17.30 13.03
N LEU A 137 5.03 -18.22 13.99
CA LEU A 137 5.52 -17.87 15.33
C LEU A 137 6.98 -17.40 15.30
N ARG A 138 7.85 -18.04 14.51
CA ARG A 138 9.24 -17.62 14.32
C ARG A 138 9.31 -16.22 13.70
N PHE A 139 8.52 -15.97 12.67
CA PHE A 139 8.54 -14.74 11.90
C PHE A 139 7.93 -13.54 12.67
N TYR A 140 6.72 -13.67 13.22
CA TYR A 140 6.05 -12.55 13.93
C TYR A 140 6.36 -12.48 15.43
N GLY A 141 6.90 -13.55 16.01
CA GLY A 141 7.09 -13.71 17.45
C GLY A 141 5.85 -14.21 18.18
N SER A 142 6.07 -15.11 19.14
CA SER A 142 5.01 -15.77 19.91
C SER A 142 4.14 -14.80 20.73
N ALA A 143 4.70 -13.70 21.22
CA ALA A 143 3.94 -12.70 21.98
C ALA A 143 2.86 -12.03 21.11
N LYS A 144 3.25 -11.54 19.93
CA LYS A 144 2.37 -10.89 18.95
C LYS A 144 1.30 -11.86 18.42
N ALA A 145 1.67 -13.11 18.14
CA ALA A 145 0.71 -14.12 17.71
C ALA A 145 -0.34 -14.45 18.78
N ARG A 146 0.08 -14.60 20.04
CA ARG A 146 -0.86 -14.86 21.16
C ARG A 146 -1.82 -13.70 21.38
N GLU A 147 -1.35 -12.47 21.27
CA GLU A 147 -2.19 -11.27 21.35
C GLU A 147 -3.33 -11.31 20.32
N VAL A 148 -2.99 -11.52 19.04
CA VAL A 148 -3.96 -11.61 17.95
C VAL A 148 -5.00 -12.73 18.17
N LEU A 149 -4.55 -13.90 18.64
CA LEU A 149 -5.44 -15.04 18.87
C LEU A 149 -6.37 -14.83 20.08
N ARG A 150 -5.87 -14.17 21.13
CA ARG A 150 -6.68 -13.79 22.29
C ARG A 150 -7.78 -12.82 21.89
N ASP A 151 -7.45 -11.79 21.11
CA ASP A 151 -8.44 -10.82 20.64
C ASP A 151 -9.56 -11.48 19.81
N LYS A 152 -9.21 -12.42 18.90
CA LYS A 152 -10.23 -13.17 18.13
C LYS A 152 -11.15 -13.97 19.05
N SER A 153 -10.59 -14.60 20.08
CA SER A 153 -11.35 -15.40 21.05
C SER A 153 -12.30 -14.52 21.87
N ALA A 154 -11.84 -13.35 22.31
CA ALA A 154 -12.66 -12.38 23.03
C ALA A 154 -13.83 -11.85 22.17
N VAL A 155 -13.58 -11.52 20.89
CA VAL A 155 -14.63 -11.08 19.96
C VAL A 155 -15.65 -12.19 19.70
N THR A 156 -15.21 -13.46 19.64
CA THR A 156 -16.10 -14.62 19.42
C THR A 156 -16.96 -14.89 20.66
N ALA A 157 -16.42 -14.73 21.86
CA ALA A 157 -17.13 -14.91 23.12
C ALA A 157 -18.21 -13.84 23.37
N VAL A 158 -18.01 -12.61 22.87
CA VAL A 158 -18.98 -11.51 23.01
C VAL A 158 -20.11 -11.58 21.97
N ASN A 159 -19.86 -12.11 20.76
CA ASN A 159 -20.80 -12.01 19.64
C ASN A 159 -21.56 -13.30 19.26
N GLY A 160 -21.38 -14.41 20.00
CA GLY A 160 -22.30 -15.56 20.00
C GLY A 160 -22.66 -16.22 18.65
N THR A 161 -21.89 -16.03 17.57
CA THR A 161 -22.22 -16.59 16.25
C THR A 161 -20.97 -17.00 15.46
N ALA A 162 -21.13 -18.06 14.65
CA ALA A 162 -20.07 -18.61 13.79
C ALA A 162 -19.52 -17.54 12.84
N THR A 163 -18.21 -17.27 12.97
CA THR A 163 -17.49 -16.29 12.17
C THR A 163 -17.56 -16.63 10.68
N HIS A 164 -18.17 -15.74 9.90
CA HIS A 164 -18.00 -15.70 8.44
C HIS A 164 -16.52 -15.48 8.09
N PRO A 165 -16.04 -16.03 6.96
CA PRO A 165 -14.66 -15.83 6.52
C PRO A 165 -14.36 -14.34 6.41
N ILE A 166 -13.23 -13.92 7.02
CA ILE A 166 -12.76 -12.54 7.04
C ILE A 166 -12.70 -12.04 5.59
N LYS A 167 -13.65 -11.17 5.22
CA LYS A 167 -13.65 -10.49 3.92
C LYS A 167 -12.47 -9.53 3.90
N TRP A 168 -11.51 -9.82 3.02
CA TRP A 168 -10.43 -8.90 2.70
C TRP A 168 -11.02 -7.62 2.10
N ASN A 169 -10.60 -6.45 2.58
CA ASN A 169 -10.87 -5.20 1.89
C ASN A 169 -10.22 -5.27 0.51
N ARG A 170 -11.06 -5.34 -0.53
CA ARG A 170 -10.65 -5.07 -1.91
C ARG A 170 -10.13 -3.62 -1.96
N THR A 171 -8.82 -3.44 -1.93
CA THR A 171 -8.20 -2.19 -2.36
C THR A 171 -8.37 -2.08 -3.87
N GLY A 172 -9.30 -1.24 -4.29
CA GLY A 172 -9.33 -0.65 -5.63
C GLY A 172 -8.52 0.64 -5.69
#